data_AF-A0A8T0DFQ1-F1
#
_entry.id   AF-A0A8T0DFQ1-F1
#
_cell.length_a   1.000
_cell.length_b   1.000
_cell.length_c   1.000
_cell.angle_alpha   90.00
_cell.angle_beta   90.00
_cell.angle_gamma   90.00
#
_symmetry.space_group_name_H-M   'P 1'
#
loop_
_entity.id
_entity.type
_entity.pdbx_description
1 polymer ?
#
loop_
_entity_poly.entity_id
_entity_poly.type
_entity_poly.pdbx_seq_one_letter_code
_entity_poly.pdbx_strand_id
1 'polypeptide(L)'
;IFTLIRCLRNLESLNLSQNPLGPNDANSSPGSSGVDLTEDDDQQDMERSESVNMPSQRVRCSPCGPPIQSVVENGVLTPTTAFPKLTVLALNATYVPWDWLLELLPRFPNLSTLHVALNKYGADDGCLESAGDSFDACANVPIFPSLRTLYLSDNGISSWWTVCRLVRHFPGLEHLVLLGNPIAHIPTPLPTSMNTGRGGKVDKLPDVGMSINESVAPNRQSLHLFACIHTLGLSETLITRWESIDALGEWMPKLTNLRLGSSLPVFQSWPEADCRAHVIARLPQLTTYNRSAVDSEERETAERDFVRYYGQVEPHLRPNRYWELERQHGRLEPLANIDLTPKRFIRVRVALDGRETVHELNVNLKVSQAKRQFLQLFDIDPSSSRRYKLFYFDQVMTQIQGPEELRFPTRAIHSYQPETGDLFELIRIPERHQLHRSG
;
A
#
# COMPACT_ATOMS: atom_id res chain seq x y z
N ILE A 1 22.15 5.91 -34.53
CA ILE A 1 20.70 5.73 -34.24
C ILE A 1 19.86 6.09 -35.45
N PHE A 2 19.78 7.37 -35.85
CA PHE A 2 18.91 7.80 -36.95
C PHE A 2 19.16 7.12 -38.30
N THR A 3 20.42 6.83 -38.65
CA THR A 3 20.75 6.03 -39.83
C THR A 3 20.11 4.63 -39.78
N LEU A 4 20.08 4.02 -38.59
CA LEU A 4 19.52 2.68 -38.39
C LEU A 4 18.00 2.70 -38.51
N ILE A 5 17.32 3.64 -37.86
CA ILE A 5 15.86 3.79 -37.97
C ILE A 5 15.46 4.09 -39.42
N ARG A 6 16.29 4.85 -40.17
CA ARG A 6 16.08 5.11 -41.60
C ARG A 6 16.20 3.84 -42.45
N CYS A 7 17.12 2.95 -42.11
CA CYS A 7 17.29 1.66 -42.79
C CYS A 7 16.20 0.65 -42.41
N LEU A 8 15.72 0.70 -41.16
CA LEU A 8 14.72 -0.20 -40.60
C LEU A 8 13.35 0.49 -40.58
N ARG A 9 12.77 0.68 -41.76
CA ARG A 9 11.50 1.44 -41.92
C ARG A 9 10.30 0.81 -41.20
N ASN A 10 10.39 -0.47 -40.82
CA ASN A 10 9.35 -1.23 -40.13
C ASN A 10 9.59 -1.37 -38.62
N LEU A 11 10.61 -0.73 -38.07
CA LEU A 11 10.96 -0.84 -36.67
C LEU A 11 9.83 -0.29 -35.78
N GLU A 12 9.26 -1.15 -34.94
CA GLU A 12 8.19 -0.81 -34.00
C GLU A 12 8.73 -0.53 -32.60
N SER A 13 9.80 -1.23 -32.20
CA SER A 13 10.44 -1.07 -30.89
C SER A 13 11.93 -0.79 -31.03
N LEU A 14 12.40 0.23 -30.32
CA LEU A 14 13.81 0.61 -30.28
C LEU A 14 14.28 0.73 -28.83
N ASN A 15 15.23 -0.14 -28.46
CA ASN A 15 15.88 -0.10 -27.17
C ASN A 15 17.32 0.41 -27.31
N LEU A 16 17.59 1.55 -26.70
CA LEU A 16 18.91 2.20 -26.64
C LEU A 16 19.40 2.33 -25.19
N SER A 17 18.78 1.62 -24.26
CA SER A 17 19.13 1.68 -22.84
C SER A 17 20.61 1.37 -22.61
N GLN A 18 21.19 1.91 -21.54
CA GLN A 18 22.60 1.74 -21.16
C GLN A 18 23.62 2.32 -22.16
N ASN A 19 23.19 3.11 -23.14
CA ASN A 19 24.07 3.86 -24.01
C ASN A 19 24.14 5.32 -23.53
N PRO A 20 25.29 5.84 -23.08
CA PRO A 20 25.41 7.23 -22.65
C PRO A 20 25.28 8.14 -23.87
N LEU A 21 24.07 8.67 -24.07
CA LEU A 21 23.73 9.58 -25.17
C LEU A 21 23.72 11.03 -24.69
N GLY A 22 23.55 11.26 -23.39
CA GLY A 22 23.62 12.58 -22.77
C GLY A 22 25.03 13.16 -22.66
N PRO A 23 25.15 14.43 -22.23
CA PRO A 23 26.45 15.04 -21.94
C PRO A 23 27.19 14.23 -20.87
N ASN A 24 28.45 13.89 -21.14
CA ASN A 24 29.28 13.11 -20.21
C ASN A 24 29.46 13.88 -18.89
N ASP A 25 28.85 13.40 -17.81
CA ASP A 25 29.29 13.73 -16.45
C ASP A 25 30.69 13.12 -16.28
N ALA A 26 31.74 13.94 -16.35
CA ALA A 26 33.12 13.52 -16.17
C ALA A 26 33.43 12.91 -14.77
N ASN A 27 32.45 12.86 -13.87
CA ASN A 27 32.58 12.41 -12.48
C ASN A 27 31.76 11.16 -12.10
N SER A 28 30.98 10.55 -13.00
CA SER A 28 30.26 9.31 -12.65
C SER A 28 31.07 8.07 -12.98
N SER A 29 31.80 7.54 -12.00
CA SER A 29 32.25 6.14 -12.02
C SER A 29 31.02 5.22 -12.14
N PRO A 30 31.03 4.18 -13.00
CA PRO A 30 29.95 3.21 -13.00
C PRO A 30 30.04 2.43 -11.69
N GLY A 31 29.14 2.71 -10.75
CA GLY A 31 28.94 1.84 -9.60
C GLY A 31 28.56 0.47 -10.12
N SER A 32 29.40 -0.53 -9.83
CA SER A 32 29.07 -1.93 -10.00
C SER A 32 28.02 -2.31 -8.95
N SER A 33 26.77 -1.95 -9.18
CA SER A 33 25.64 -2.59 -8.56
C SER A 33 24.92 -3.33 -9.68
N GLY A 34 25.15 -4.65 -9.74
CA GLY A 34 24.21 -5.54 -10.39
C GLY A 34 22.90 -5.45 -9.61
N VAL A 35 22.07 -4.47 -9.96
CA VAL A 35 20.67 -4.48 -9.61
C VAL A 35 20.01 -5.27 -10.73
N ASP A 36 19.52 -6.44 -10.37
CA ASP A 36 18.74 -7.30 -11.26
C ASP A 36 17.53 -6.46 -11.71
N LEU A 37 17.55 -5.97 -12.95
CA LEU A 37 16.40 -5.32 -13.58
C LEU A 37 15.39 -6.39 -14.01
N THR A 38 15.09 -7.33 -13.12
CA THR A 38 13.91 -8.18 -13.23
C THR A 38 12.72 -7.30 -12.90
N GLU A 39 12.24 -6.60 -13.92
CA GLU A 39 10.92 -5.98 -13.93
C GLU A 39 9.89 -7.12 -13.82
N ASP A 40 9.64 -7.59 -12.60
CA ASP A 40 8.58 -8.57 -12.35
C ASP A 40 7.22 -7.92 -12.66
N ASP A 41 6.68 -8.43 -13.78
CA ASP A 41 5.33 -8.34 -14.30
C ASP A 41 4.89 -6.97 -14.84
N ASP A 42 5.32 -6.66 -16.07
CA ASP A 42 4.46 -6.20 -17.19
C ASP A 42 5.20 -6.26 -18.55
N GLN A 43 6.22 -7.13 -18.67
CA GLN A 43 7.06 -7.24 -19.87
C GLN A 43 6.55 -8.34 -20.82
N GLN A 44 5.27 -8.30 -21.17
CA GLN A 44 4.72 -9.17 -22.23
C GLN A 44 4.66 -8.51 -23.62
N ASP A 45 5.01 -7.22 -23.75
CA ASP A 45 4.91 -6.51 -25.03
C ASP A 45 6.21 -6.46 -25.85
N MET A 46 7.35 -6.95 -25.33
CA MET A 46 8.62 -6.91 -26.07
C MET A 46 8.87 -8.12 -26.99
N GLU A 47 8.10 -9.21 -26.87
CA GLU A 47 8.35 -10.46 -27.62
C GLU A 47 7.58 -10.60 -28.94
N ARG A 48 6.78 -9.60 -29.36
CA ARG A 48 5.97 -9.68 -30.59
C ARG A 48 6.31 -8.70 -31.72
N SER A 49 7.34 -7.88 -31.59
CA SER A 49 7.77 -6.93 -32.61
C SER A 49 9.24 -7.13 -33.01
N GLU A 50 9.61 -6.75 -34.24
CA GLU A 50 11.02 -6.68 -34.68
C GLU A 50 11.77 -5.72 -33.75
N SER A 51 12.39 -6.25 -32.69
CA SER A 51 13.13 -5.48 -31.69
C SER A 51 14.62 -5.52 -32.01
N VAL A 52 15.26 -4.35 -31.97
CA VAL A 52 16.72 -4.23 -32.15
C VAL A 52 17.33 -3.77 -30.84
N ASN A 53 18.15 -4.62 -30.23
CA ASN A 53 18.95 -4.28 -29.06
C ASN A 53 20.38 -3.93 -29.50
N MET A 54 20.88 -2.77 -29.10
CA MET A 54 22.20 -2.28 -29.50
C MET A 54 23.26 -2.56 -28.43
N PRO A 55 24.39 -3.22 -28.76
CA PRO A 55 25.46 -3.48 -27.80
C PRO A 55 26.12 -2.16 -27.36
N SER A 56 26.38 -2.03 -26.05
CA SER A 56 26.98 -0.84 -25.44
C SER A 56 28.38 -0.56 -26.01
N GLN A 57 28.48 0.43 -26.90
CA GLN A 57 29.77 0.98 -27.34
C GLN A 57 30.01 2.32 -26.65
N ARG A 58 31.15 2.46 -25.95
CA ARG A 58 31.60 3.75 -25.40
C ARG A 58 31.97 4.70 -26.55
N VAL A 59 31.00 5.48 -27.02
CA VAL A 59 31.25 6.57 -27.96
C VAL A 59 31.58 7.82 -27.15
N ARG A 60 32.79 8.36 -27.31
CA ARG A 60 33.16 9.67 -26.76
C ARG A 60 32.44 10.75 -27.55
N CYS A 61 31.35 11.30 -27.02
CA CYS A 61 30.71 12.49 -27.58
C CYS A 61 31.26 13.75 -26.89
N SER A 62 31.81 14.67 -27.70
CA SER A 62 32.15 16.05 -27.32
C SER A 62 30.85 16.83 -26.99
N PRO A 63 30.92 17.94 -26.23
CA PRO A 63 29.74 18.74 -25.91
C PRO A 63 29.32 19.52 -27.16
N CYS A 64 28.51 18.88 -27.99
CA CYS A 64 27.90 19.48 -29.17
C CYS A 64 26.44 19.80 -28.85
N GLY A 65 25.92 20.88 -29.45
CA GLY A 65 24.54 21.36 -29.27
C GLY A 65 23.45 20.32 -29.59
N PRO A 66 22.17 20.71 -29.59
CA PRO A 66 21.05 19.79 -29.68
C PRO A 66 21.27 18.73 -30.78
N PRO A 67 21.26 17.43 -30.43
CA PRO A 67 21.76 16.37 -31.29
C PRO A 67 20.98 16.31 -32.62
N ILE A 68 19.73 16.77 -32.65
CA ILE A 68 18.90 16.76 -33.85
C ILE A 68 19.33 17.82 -34.86
N GLN A 69 19.69 19.02 -34.41
CA GLN A 69 20.15 20.07 -35.30
C GLN A 69 21.44 19.63 -36.03
N SER A 70 22.40 19.07 -35.29
CA SER A 70 23.63 18.54 -35.89
C SER A 70 23.38 17.36 -36.85
N VAL A 71 22.42 16.47 -36.55
CA VAL A 71 22.06 15.34 -37.43
C VAL A 71 21.41 15.82 -38.74
N VAL A 72 20.62 16.89 -38.68
CA VAL A 72 20.02 17.53 -39.87
C VAL A 72 21.08 18.26 -40.70
N GLU A 73 21.96 19.03 -40.06
CA GLU A 73 23.06 19.75 -40.71
C GLU A 73 24.03 18.79 -41.42
N ASN A 74 24.28 17.61 -40.84
CA ASN A 74 25.10 16.56 -41.42
C ASN A 74 24.37 15.72 -42.50
N GLY A 75 23.14 16.08 -42.89
CA GLY A 75 22.39 15.43 -43.97
C GLY A 75 21.92 14.00 -43.67
N VAL A 76 22.00 13.55 -42.42
CA VAL A 76 21.57 12.21 -42.00
C VAL A 76 20.04 12.12 -41.97
N LEU A 77 19.37 13.21 -41.60
CA LEU A 77 17.92 13.36 -41.62
C LEU A 77 17.52 14.63 -42.38
N THR A 78 16.35 14.61 -42.99
CA THR A 78 15.69 15.86 -43.40
C THR A 78 14.97 16.48 -42.20
N PRO A 79 14.74 17.81 -42.19
CA PRO A 79 13.99 18.49 -41.13
C PRO A 79 12.57 17.94 -40.92
N THR A 80 12.02 17.18 -41.86
CA THR A 80 10.67 16.60 -41.85
C THR A 80 10.65 15.07 -41.75
N THR A 81 11.82 14.41 -41.65
CA THR A 81 11.85 12.95 -41.54
C THR A 81 11.11 12.51 -40.28
N ALA A 82 10.21 11.52 -40.39
CA ALA A 82 9.47 10.95 -39.28
C ALA A 82 9.46 9.41 -39.38
N PHE A 83 9.24 8.75 -38.25
CA PHE A 83 9.27 7.30 -38.10
C PHE A 83 7.93 6.84 -37.49
N PRO A 84 6.86 6.78 -38.28
CA PRO A 84 5.50 6.55 -37.78
C PRO A 84 5.24 5.10 -37.34
N LYS A 85 6.13 4.15 -37.62
CA LYS A 85 5.97 2.76 -37.17
C LYS A 85 6.51 2.51 -35.77
N LEU A 86 7.36 3.41 -35.26
CA LEU A 86 7.93 3.25 -33.93
C LEU A 86 6.87 3.57 -32.87
N THR A 87 6.55 2.57 -32.04
CA THR A 87 5.55 2.65 -30.96
C THR A 87 6.20 2.55 -29.58
N VAL A 88 7.37 1.92 -29.46
CA VAL A 88 8.10 1.74 -28.19
C VAL A 88 9.51 2.31 -28.31
N LEU A 89 9.89 3.15 -27.35
CA LEU A 89 11.23 3.72 -27.25
C LEU A 89 11.76 3.55 -25.83
N ALA A 90 12.89 2.86 -25.68
CA ALA A 90 13.57 2.72 -24.41
C ALA A 90 14.93 3.44 -24.42
N LEU A 91 15.09 4.35 -23.46
CA LEU A 91 16.23 5.23 -23.24
C LEU A 91 16.68 5.18 -21.77
N ASN A 92 16.57 4.02 -21.12
CA ASN A 92 16.94 3.88 -19.71
C ASN A 92 18.46 4.04 -19.53
N ALA A 93 18.90 4.75 -18.49
CA ALA A 93 20.32 4.96 -18.19
C ALA A 93 21.13 5.51 -19.37
N THR A 94 20.53 6.46 -20.12
CA THR A 94 21.18 7.11 -21.27
C THR A 94 21.69 8.52 -20.95
N TYR A 95 21.26 9.08 -19.81
CA TYR A 95 21.54 10.45 -19.37
C TYR A 95 21.06 11.53 -20.34
N VAL A 96 20.14 11.20 -21.25
CA VAL A 96 19.59 12.14 -22.22
C VAL A 96 18.81 13.24 -21.46
N PRO A 97 19.13 14.53 -21.66
CA PRO A 97 18.36 15.63 -21.07
C PRO A 97 16.92 15.65 -21.56
N TRP A 98 15.98 16.11 -20.72
CA TRP A 98 14.56 16.15 -21.07
C TRP A 98 14.28 17.01 -22.31
N ASP A 99 14.95 18.15 -22.47
CA ASP A 99 14.77 19.02 -23.63
C ASP A 99 15.15 18.33 -24.95
N TRP A 100 16.21 17.51 -24.94
CA TRP A 100 16.60 16.73 -26.12
C TRP A 100 15.56 15.69 -26.49
N LEU A 101 14.88 15.11 -25.49
CA LEU A 101 13.76 14.22 -25.71
C LEU A 101 12.57 14.98 -26.33
N LEU A 102 12.25 16.18 -25.84
CA LEU A 102 11.18 17.01 -26.40
C LEU A 102 11.43 17.41 -27.85
N GLU A 103 12.67 17.64 -28.25
CA GLU A 103 13.04 17.87 -29.65
C GLU A 103 12.92 16.59 -30.51
N LEU A 104 13.10 15.42 -29.90
CA LEU A 104 13.11 14.12 -30.57
C LEU A 104 11.70 13.58 -30.84
N LEU A 105 10.80 13.71 -29.87
CA LEU A 105 9.45 13.14 -29.91
C LEU A 105 8.61 13.53 -31.14
N PRO A 106 8.71 14.74 -31.76
CA PRO A 106 8.00 15.06 -33.00
C PRO A 106 8.31 14.11 -34.17
N ARG A 107 9.45 13.40 -34.13
CA ARG A 107 9.85 12.41 -35.13
C ARG A 107 9.09 11.09 -35.00
N PHE A 108 8.43 10.84 -33.86
CA PHE A 108 7.77 9.58 -33.52
C PHE A 108 6.27 9.80 -33.28
N PRO A 109 5.48 10.09 -34.33
CA PRO A 109 4.09 10.54 -34.17
C PRO A 109 3.15 9.48 -33.55
N ASN A 110 3.51 8.20 -33.61
CA ASN A 110 2.73 7.08 -33.06
C ASN A 110 3.39 6.42 -31.85
N LEU A 111 4.35 7.10 -31.21
CA LEU A 111 4.98 6.58 -30.01
C LEU A 111 3.95 6.46 -28.88
N SER A 112 3.78 5.24 -28.38
CA SER A 112 2.82 4.90 -27.33
C SER A 112 3.52 4.68 -25.99
N THR A 113 4.72 4.08 -26.00
CA THR A 113 5.43 3.68 -24.79
C THR A 113 6.83 4.27 -24.77
N LEU A 114 7.16 4.93 -23.67
CA LEU A 114 8.45 5.56 -23.44
C LEU A 114 9.06 5.09 -22.11
N HIS A 115 10.22 4.46 -22.19
CA HIS A 115 11.03 4.10 -21.02
C HIS A 115 12.20 5.06 -20.90
N VAL A 116 12.25 5.80 -19.80
CA VAL A 116 13.29 6.80 -19.55
C VAL A 116 13.77 6.75 -18.09
N ALA A 117 13.87 5.53 -17.54
CA ALA A 117 14.38 5.29 -16.20
C ALA A 117 15.87 5.67 -16.08
N LEU A 118 16.35 5.97 -14.87
CA LEU A 118 17.77 6.20 -14.57
C LEU A 118 18.43 7.34 -15.38
N ASN A 119 17.68 8.41 -15.71
CA ASN A 119 18.20 9.56 -16.47
C ASN A 119 18.37 10.84 -15.63
N LYS A 120 18.20 10.75 -14.29
CA LYS A 120 18.38 11.85 -13.33
C LYS A 120 17.49 13.09 -13.58
N TYR A 121 16.27 12.93 -14.09
CA TYR A 121 15.37 14.08 -14.33
C TYR A 121 14.96 14.86 -13.07
N GLY A 122 15.21 14.32 -11.86
CA GLY A 122 15.02 15.04 -10.61
C GLY A 122 16.21 15.90 -10.16
N ALA A 123 17.33 15.93 -10.90
CA ALA A 123 18.53 16.66 -10.49
C ALA A 123 18.30 18.19 -10.32
N ASP A 124 17.35 18.75 -11.07
CA ASP A 124 17.00 20.17 -11.04
C ASP A 124 16.00 20.53 -9.92
N ASP A 125 15.57 19.57 -9.10
CA ASP A 125 14.57 19.80 -8.04
C ASP A 125 15.06 20.85 -7.02
N GLY A 126 16.35 20.92 -6.73
CA GLY A 126 16.94 21.92 -5.82
C GLY A 126 16.91 23.36 -6.35
N CYS A 127 16.73 23.56 -7.66
CA CYS A 127 16.63 24.87 -8.29
C CYS A 127 15.19 25.43 -8.29
N LEU A 128 14.19 24.59 -7.99
CA LEU A 128 12.78 24.96 -8.02
C LEU A 128 12.31 25.74 -6.79
N GLU A 129 13.07 25.75 -5.70
CA GLU A 129 12.72 26.55 -4.51
C GLU A 129 12.84 28.07 -4.76
N SER A 130 13.57 28.50 -5.80
CA SER A 130 13.77 29.93 -6.13
C SER A 130 12.84 30.46 -7.23
N ALA A 131 12.29 29.58 -8.06
CA ALA A 131 11.25 29.91 -9.02
C ALA A 131 9.93 29.48 -8.39
N GLY A 132 9.27 30.39 -7.66
CA GLY A 132 8.04 30.08 -6.92
C GLY A 132 7.04 29.27 -7.75
N ASP A 133 6.12 28.58 -7.06
CA ASP A 133 5.07 27.66 -7.52
C ASP A 133 4.16 28.13 -8.70
N SER A 134 4.56 29.17 -9.43
CA SER A 134 4.06 29.57 -10.73
C SER A 134 4.33 28.47 -11.76
N PHE A 135 3.41 27.52 -11.80
CA PHE A 135 3.14 26.72 -12.98
C PHE A 135 2.79 27.67 -14.14
N ASP A 136 3.82 28.12 -14.87
CA ASP A 136 3.71 29.04 -16.01
C ASP A 136 3.09 28.29 -17.21
N ALA A 137 1.79 28.01 -17.08
CA ALA A 137 0.99 27.19 -17.98
C ALA A 137 0.69 27.88 -19.33
N CYS A 138 1.14 29.14 -19.49
CA CYS A 138 0.94 29.95 -20.69
C CYS A 138 2.08 29.81 -21.72
N ALA A 139 3.10 29.01 -21.45
CA ALA A 139 4.08 28.67 -22.48
C ALA A 139 3.43 27.72 -23.51
N ASN A 140 3.60 28.02 -24.81
CA ASN A 140 3.29 27.06 -25.88
C ASN A 140 4.27 25.88 -25.77
N VAL A 141 3.89 24.89 -24.98
CA VAL A 141 4.68 23.69 -24.72
C VAL A 141 4.37 22.63 -25.78
N PRO A 142 5.36 21.87 -26.31
CA PRO A 142 5.10 20.81 -27.26
C PRO A 142 4.26 19.69 -26.63
N ILE A 143 3.25 19.22 -27.38
CA ILE A 143 2.29 18.20 -26.93
C ILE A 143 2.43 16.94 -27.80
N PHE A 144 2.44 15.78 -27.15
CA PHE A 144 2.56 14.46 -27.76
C PHE A 144 1.36 13.60 -27.36
N PRO A 145 0.26 13.65 -28.13
CA PRO A 145 -1.01 13.04 -27.74
C PRO A 145 -1.05 11.51 -27.87
N SER A 146 -0.08 10.91 -28.55
CA SER A 146 -0.04 9.46 -28.82
C SER A 146 0.54 8.65 -27.67
N LEU A 147 1.30 9.27 -26.76
CA LEU A 147 1.93 8.56 -25.65
C LEU A 147 0.86 8.11 -24.64
N ARG A 148 0.92 6.83 -24.25
CA ARG A 148 0.00 6.15 -23.32
C ARG A 148 0.72 5.68 -22.07
N THR A 149 1.97 5.26 -22.19
CA THR A 149 2.74 4.66 -21.09
C THR A 149 4.09 5.35 -20.92
N LEU A 150 4.37 5.79 -19.69
CA LEU A 150 5.60 6.47 -19.32
C LEU A 150 6.25 5.83 -18.09
N TYR A 151 7.48 5.35 -18.26
CA TYR A 151 8.31 4.83 -17.17
C TYR A 151 9.39 5.84 -16.79
N LEU A 152 9.30 6.34 -15.56
CA LEU A 152 10.19 7.33 -14.96
C LEU A 152 10.92 6.77 -13.73
N SER A 153 11.12 5.45 -13.65
CA SER A 153 11.76 4.80 -12.50
C SER A 153 13.17 5.34 -12.22
N ASP A 154 13.54 5.45 -10.94
CA ASP A 154 14.90 5.79 -10.49
C ASP A 154 15.49 7.06 -11.13
N ASN A 155 14.67 8.10 -11.31
CA ASN A 155 15.10 9.39 -11.86
C ASN A 155 15.50 10.41 -10.80
N GLY A 156 15.44 10.04 -9.51
CA GLY A 156 15.74 10.94 -8.40
C GLY A 156 14.71 12.07 -8.24
N ILE A 157 13.49 11.89 -8.76
CA ILE A 157 12.42 12.90 -8.67
C ILE A 157 11.92 12.97 -7.22
N SER A 158 12.09 14.10 -6.57
CA SER A 158 11.68 14.33 -5.18
C SER A 158 10.39 15.15 -5.08
N SER A 159 10.11 15.98 -6.10
CA SER A 159 8.95 16.87 -6.14
C SER A 159 7.84 16.36 -7.08
N TRP A 160 6.60 16.35 -6.59
CA TRP A 160 5.43 16.08 -7.43
C TRP A 160 5.28 17.10 -8.57
N TRP A 161 5.73 18.34 -8.38
CA TRP A 161 5.68 19.36 -9.43
C TRP A 161 6.62 19.06 -10.59
N THR A 162 7.73 18.36 -10.34
CA THR A 162 8.59 17.84 -11.40
C THR A 162 7.86 16.78 -12.22
N VAL A 163 7.09 15.88 -11.58
CA VAL A 163 6.21 14.95 -12.30
C VAL A 163 5.19 15.71 -13.16
N CYS A 164 4.50 16.71 -12.61
CA CYS A 164 3.57 17.55 -13.36
C CYS A 164 4.26 18.26 -14.55
N ARG A 165 5.52 18.69 -14.38
CA ARG A 165 6.30 19.29 -15.47
C ARG A 165 6.58 18.30 -16.59
N LEU A 166 6.97 17.07 -16.26
CA LEU A 166 7.27 16.05 -17.25
C LEU A 166 6.00 15.56 -17.96
N VAL A 167 4.89 15.41 -17.23
CA VAL A 167 3.66 14.82 -17.77
C VAL A 167 2.80 15.82 -18.56
N ARG A 168 2.98 17.15 -18.39
CA ARG A 168 2.20 18.17 -19.14
C ARG A 168 2.22 18.02 -20.67
N HIS A 169 3.25 17.34 -21.18
CA HIS A 169 3.44 17.07 -22.60
C HIS A 169 2.55 15.94 -23.14
N PHE A 170 1.95 15.12 -22.27
CA PHE A 170 1.31 13.85 -22.62
C PHE A 170 -0.16 13.81 -22.14
N PRO A 171 -1.08 14.53 -22.81
CA PRO A 171 -2.49 14.61 -22.38
C PRO A 171 -3.26 13.29 -22.51
N GLY A 172 -2.73 12.33 -23.28
CA GLY A 172 -3.30 11.00 -23.47
C GLY A 172 -2.65 9.92 -22.59
N LEU A 173 -1.88 10.30 -21.57
CA LEU A 173 -1.17 9.33 -20.73
C LEU A 173 -2.16 8.53 -19.87
N GLU A 174 -2.01 7.21 -19.89
CA GLU A 174 -2.88 6.22 -19.24
C GLU A 174 -2.14 5.48 -18.12
N HIS A 175 -0.85 5.23 -18.31
CA HIS A 175 0.02 4.48 -17.41
C HIS A 175 1.25 5.31 -17.03
N LEU A 176 1.46 5.50 -15.72
CA LEU A 176 2.60 6.22 -15.18
C LEU A 176 3.31 5.39 -14.11
N VAL A 177 4.60 5.14 -14.29
CA VAL A 177 5.43 4.40 -13.33
C VAL A 177 6.55 5.30 -12.82
N LEU A 178 6.57 5.50 -11.50
CA LEU A 178 7.50 6.38 -10.76
C LEU A 178 8.29 5.62 -9.69
N LEU A 179 8.49 4.30 -9.87
CA LEU A 179 9.25 3.43 -8.98
C LEU A 179 10.60 4.05 -8.56
N GLY A 180 11.00 3.96 -7.29
CA GLY A 180 12.34 4.33 -6.85
C GLY A 180 12.64 5.84 -6.88
N ASN A 181 11.61 6.69 -7.00
CA ASN A 181 11.77 8.15 -6.90
C ASN A 181 11.52 8.64 -5.46
N PRO A 182 12.36 9.52 -4.89
CA PRO A 182 12.24 10.00 -3.51
C PRO A 182 11.08 11.00 -3.27
N ILE A 183 9.90 10.74 -3.83
CA ILE A 183 8.70 11.56 -3.68
C ILE A 183 8.16 11.38 -2.26
N ALA A 184 8.27 12.42 -1.43
CA ALA A 184 7.83 12.37 -0.03
C ALA A 184 6.38 12.85 0.17
N HIS A 185 5.90 13.72 -0.72
CA HIS A 185 4.58 14.35 -0.63
C HIS A 185 3.97 14.57 -2.01
N ILE A 186 2.68 14.26 -2.10
CA ILE A 186 1.82 14.63 -3.23
C ILE A 186 0.80 15.66 -2.72
N PRO A 187 0.94 16.95 -3.09
CA PRO A 187 -0.01 17.98 -2.67
C PRO A 187 -1.36 17.77 -3.35
N THR A 188 -2.44 18.22 -2.73
CA THR A 188 -3.75 18.31 -3.40
C THR A 188 -3.65 19.27 -4.59
N PRO A 189 -4.33 18.98 -5.73
CA PRO A 189 -4.40 19.90 -6.85
C PRO A 189 -5.02 21.23 -6.40
N LEU A 190 -4.45 22.34 -6.86
CA LEU A 190 -4.96 23.68 -6.54
C LEU A 190 -6.45 23.80 -6.94
N PRO A 191 -7.31 24.35 -6.08
CA PRO A 191 -8.75 24.36 -6.31
C PRO A 191 -9.12 25.20 -7.54
N THR A 192 -9.80 24.57 -8.50
CA THR A 192 -10.65 25.28 -9.47
C THR A 192 -11.79 25.95 -8.71
N SER A 193 -11.82 27.28 -8.68
CA SER A 193 -12.97 28.03 -8.19
C SER A 193 -14.26 27.50 -8.84
N MET A 194 -15.10 26.82 -8.05
CA MET A 194 -16.44 26.47 -8.46
C MET A 194 -17.21 27.77 -8.77
N ASN A 195 -17.99 27.75 -9.84
CA ASN A 195 -18.93 28.80 -10.20
C ASN A 195 -19.78 29.22 -9.00
N THR A 196 -19.71 30.49 -8.61
CA THR A 196 -20.77 31.16 -7.85
C THR A 196 -21.99 31.39 -8.75
N GLY A 197 -22.71 30.29 -9.02
CA GLY A 197 -24.02 30.31 -9.65
C GLY A 197 -25.13 30.43 -8.62
N ARG A 198 -25.50 31.67 -8.27
CA ARG A 198 -26.86 32.10 -7.87
C ARG A 198 -27.60 31.31 -6.77
N GLY A 199 -27.67 31.92 -5.58
CA GLY A 199 -28.90 31.95 -4.77
C GLY A 199 -28.88 31.17 -3.46
N GLY A 200 -28.40 31.80 -2.39
CA GLY A 200 -28.64 31.35 -1.02
C GLY A 200 -28.12 32.39 -0.03
N LYS A 201 -29.03 33.17 0.58
CA LYS A 201 -28.70 34.06 1.70
C LYS A 201 -28.14 33.22 2.84
N VAL A 202 -26.92 33.53 3.30
CA VAL A 202 -26.44 33.12 4.62
C VAL A 202 -25.89 34.35 5.32
N ASP A 203 -26.38 34.54 6.54
CA ASP A 203 -26.16 35.69 7.39
C ASP A 203 -24.70 35.86 7.83
N LYS A 204 -24.34 37.13 7.95
CA LYS A 204 -23.11 37.76 8.46
C LYS A 204 -22.33 36.97 9.53
N LEU A 205 -21.02 36.80 9.31
CA LEU A 205 -19.99 36.77 10.36
C LEU A 205 -18.87 37.80 10.05
N PRO A 206 -18.17 38.32 11.08
CA PRO A 206 -17.43 39.56 10.97
C PRO A 206 -15.99 39.39 10.46
N ASP A 207 -15.67 40.36 9.63
CA ASP A 207 -14.39 40.84 9.11
C ASP A 207 -13.20 40.70 10.08
N VAL A 208 -12.23 39.85 9.74
CA VAL A 208 -10.84 39.98 10.17
C VAL A 208 -9.99 40.09 8.92
N GLY A 209 -9.64 41.32 8.58
CA GLY A 209 -8.84 41.65 7.42
C GLY A 209 -7.47 40.97 7.45
N MET A 210 -7.23 40.15 6.42
CA MET A 210 -5.92 40.13 5.76
C MET A 210 -6.17 40.31 4.27
N SER A 211 -5.74 41.45 3.77
CA SER A 211 -5.77 41.81 2.35
C SER A 211 -4.80 40.89 1.61
N ILE A 212 -5.33 39.88 0.93
CA ILE A 212 -4.59 39.08 -0.04
C ILE A 212 -4.90 39.68 -1.41
N ASN A 213 -3.87 40.08 -2.15
CA ASN A 213 -3.99 40.70 -3.46
C ASN A 213 -4.78 39.80 -4.43
N GLU A 214 -6.04 40.17 -4.72
CA GLU A 214 -6.85 39.59 -5.79
C GLU A 214 -6.32 40.03 -7.16
N SER A 215 -5.34 39.31 -7.71
CA SER A 215 -5.04 39.39 -9.15
C SER A 215 -4.33 38.17 -9.70
N VAL A 216 -4.79 36.95 -9.41
CA VAL A 216 -4.46 35.77 -10.24
C VAL A 216 -5.69 34.88 -10.31
N ALA A 217 -6.33 34.82 -11.47
CA ALA A 217 -7.40 33.86 -11.72
C ALA A 217 -6.85 32.43 -11.57
N PRO A 218 -7.46 31.54 -10.78
CA PRO A 218 -6.92 30.19 -10.56
C PRO A 218 -7.05 29.33 -11.83
N ASN A 219 -5.90 28.77 -12.25
CA ASN A 219 -5.71 27.95 -13.44
C ASN A 219 -6.62 26.71 -13.47
N ARG A 220 -7.46 26.60 -14.51
CA ARG A 220 -8.37 25.45 -14.78
C ARG A 220 -7.67 24.16 -15.27
N GLN A 221 -6.34 24.06 -15.19
CA GLN A 221 -5.56 23.12 -16.01
C GLN A 221 -4.90 21.96 -15.26
N SER A 222 -4.73 22.04 -13.94
CA SER A 222 -4.14 20.97 -13.12
C SER A 222 -4.94 19.66 -13.21
N LEU A 223 -6.28 19.76 -13.27
CA LEU A 223 -7.18 18.60 -13.41
C LEU A 223 -7.06 17.87 -14.77
N HIS A 224 -6.47 18.50 -15.79
CA HIS A 224 -6.32 17.87 -17.10
C HIS A 224 -5.01 17.09 -17.25
N LEU A 225 -4.00 17.33 -16.40
CA LEU A 225 -2.66 16.71 -16.54
C LEU A 225 -2.72 15.18 -16.45
N PHE A 226 -3.58 14.65 -15.59
CA PHE A 226 -3.69 13.21 -15.33
C PHE A 226 -5.10 12.67 -15.59
N ALA A 227 -5.89 13.37 -16.43
CA ALA A 227 -7.30 13.04 -16.68
C ALA A 227 -7.54 11.67 -17.33
N CYS A 228 -6.52 11.11 -17.99
CA CYS A 228 -6.57 9.80 -18.64
C CYS A 228 -5.85 8.71 -17.85
N ILE A 229 -5.08 9.06 -16.79
CA ILE A 229 -4.32 8.08 -16.03
C ILE A 229 -5.29 7.21 -15.24
N HIS A 230 -5.17 5.90 -15.46
CA HIS A 230 -5.87 4.89 -14.69
C HIS A 230 -4.93 3.89 -14.02
N THR A 231 -3.65 3.86 -14.42
CA THR A 231 -2.63 2.99 -13.82
C THR A 231 -1.45 3.79 -13.29
N LEU A 232 -1.17 3.67 -11.99
CA LEU A 232 -0.09 4.39 -11.31
C LEU A 232 0.79 3.44 -10.49
N GLY A 233 2.11 3.54 -10.70
CA GLY A 233 3.12 2.86 -9.90
C GLY A 233 3.94 3.84 -9.06
N LEU A 234 3.89 3.70 -7.74
CA LEU A 234 4.60 4.53 -6.75
C LEU A 234 5.36 3.67 -5.72
N SER A 235 5.69 2.43 -6.09
CA SER A 235 6.56 1.56 -5.29
C SER A 235 7.90 2.23 -5.01
N GLU A 236 8.50 1.95 -3.85
CA GLU A 236 9.84 2.48 -3.49
C GLU A 236 9.95 4.01 -3.52
N THR A 237 8.83 4.71 -3.35
CA THR A 237 8.84 6.15 -3.08
C THR A 237 8.96 6.43 -1.58
N LEU A 238 8.98 7.70 -1.19
CA LEU A 238 9.16 8.12 0.22
C LEU A 238 7.89 8.73 0.81
N ILE A 239 6.72 8.35 0.30
CA ILE A 239 5.43 8.92 0.75
C ILE A 239 5.28 8.72 2.27
N THR A 240 5.18 9.83 2.99
CA THR A 240 5.19 9.86 4.46
C THR A 240 3.82 10.08 5.09
N ARG A 241 2.82 10.50 4.30
CA ARG A 241 1.54 10.97 4.81
C ARG A 241 0.35 10.51 3.98
N TRP A 242 -0.77 10.23 4.64
CA TRP A 242 -1.98 9.70 4.02
C TRP A 242 -2.67 10.70 3.09
N GLU A 243 -2.51 12.01 3.32
CA GLU A 243 -3.04 13.07 2.46
C GLU A 243 -2.47 12.98 1.03
N SER A 244 -1.26 12.43 0.88
CA SER A 244 -0.69 12.18 -0.45
C SER A 244 -1.47 11.10 -1.21
N ILE A 245 -2.02 10.11 -0.49
CA ILE A 245 -2.87 9.06 -1.07
C ILE A 245 -4.25 9.63 -1.41
N ASP A 246 -4.81 10.48 -0.53
CA ASP A 246 -6.08 11.17 -0.80
C ASP A 246 -5.97 12.06 -2.04
N ALA A 247 -4.86 12.79 -2.19
CA ALA A 247 -4.59 13.64 -3.35
C ALA A 247 -4.55 12.86 -4.68
N LEU A 248 -4.23 11.56 -4.67
CA LEU A 248 -4.25 10.74 -5.90
C LEU A 248 -5.65 10.71 -6.53
N GLY A 249 -6.70 10.59 -5.73
CA GLY A 249 -8.08 10.59 -6.21
C GLY A 249 -8.50 11.92 -6.82
N GLU A 250 -7.94 13.02 -6.34
CA GLU A 250 -8.20 14.37 -6.87
C GLU A 250 -7.41 14.64 -8.17
N TRP A 251 -6.15 14.18 -8.25
CA TRP A 251 -5.33 14.30 -9.45
C TRP A 251 -5.82 13.40 -10.58
N MET A 252 -6.24 12.17 -10.27
CA MET A 252 -6.48 11.09 -11.22
C MET A 252 -7.89 10.51 -11.03
N PRO A 253 -8.93 11.16 -11.57
CA PRO A 253 -10.32 10.73 -11.38
C PRO A 253 -10.65 9.36 -11.99
N LYS A 254 -9.79 8.83 -12.88
CA LYS A 254 -9.93 7.51 -13.51
C LYS A 254 -9.01 6.44 -12.91
N LEU A 255 -8.37 6.71 -11.77
CA LEU A 255 -7.42 5.77 -11.17
C LEU A 255 -8.11 4.46 -10.75
N THR A 256 -7.83 3.37 -11.48
CA THR A 256 -8.35 2.02 -11.20
C THR A 256 -7.27 1.06 -10.74
N ASN A 257 -6.01 1.28 -11.12
CA ASN A 257 -4.89 0.39 -10.85
C ASN A 257 -3.78 1.15 -10.12
N LEU A 258 -3.45 0.72 -8.90
CA LEU A 258 -2.44 1.36 -8.08
C LEU A 258 -1.45 0.33 -7.53
N ARG A 259 -0.16 0.66 -7.62
CA ARG A 259 0.93 -0.11 -7.00
C ARG A 259 1.67 0.77 -6.00
N LEU A 260 1.65 0.36 -4.74
CA LEU A 260 2.36 0.98 -3.62
C LEU A 260 3.24 -0.07 -2.94
N GLY A 261 4.49 0.27 -2.66
CA GLY A 261 5.42 -0.63 -1.96
C GLY A 261 5.06 -0.77 -0.49
N SER A 262 5.21 -1.96 0.08
CA SER A 262 5.04 -2.18 1.53
C SER A 262 6.08 -1.42 2.38
N SER A 263 7.18 -0.98 1.76
CA SER A 263 8.25 -0.20 2.39
C SER A 263 7.95 1.30 2.51
N LEU A 264 6.81 1.79 2.02
CA LEU A 264 6.48 3.22 2.09
C LEU A 264 6.44 3.71 3.56
N PRO A 265 7.05 4.86 3.88
CA PRO A 265 7.05 5.39 5.24
C PRO A 265 5.66 5.55 5.87
N VAL A 266 4.64 5.92 5.08
CA VAL A 266 3.24 6.04 5.55
C VAL A 266 2.66 4.74 6.12
N PHE A 267 3.18 3.57 5.73
CA PHE A 267 2.71 2.26 6.18
C PHE A 267 3.43 1.75 7.44
N GLN A 268 4.57 2.33 7.84
CA GLN A 268 5.42 1.79 8.90
C GLN A 268 4.74 1.69 10.28
N SER A 269 3.67 2.46 10.50
CA SER A 269 2.92 2.47 11.76
C SER A 269 1.70 1.54 11.77
N TRP A 270 1.49 0.75 10.72
CA TRP A 270 0.27 0.01 10.47
C TRP A 270 0.55 -1.44 10.06
N PRO A 271 -0.26 -2.42 10.51
CA PRO A 271 -0.27 -3.76 9.93
C PRO A 271 -0.58 -3.71 8.43
N GLU A 272 -0.03 -4.65 7.66
CA GLU A 272 -0.18 -4.66 6.20
C GLU A 272 -1.66 -4.73 5.76
N ALA A 273 -2.46 -5.56 6.43
CA ALA A 273 -3.89 -5.69 6.16
C ALA A 273 -4.62 -4.35 6.35
N ASP A 274 -4.29 -3.62 7.42
CA ASP A 274 -4.89 -2.33 7.72
C ASP A 274 -4.43 -1.26 6.72
N CYS A 275 -3.16 -1.30 6.28
CA CYS A 275 -2.65 -0.41 5.23
C CYS A 275 -3.47 -0.55 3.95
N ARG A 276 -3.71 -1.79 3.52
CA ARG A 276 -4.51 -2.09 2.32
C ARG A 276 -5.95 -1.59 2.47
N ALA A 277 -6.60 -1.89 3.58
CA ALA A 277 -7.96 -1.41 3.86
C ALA A 277 -8.02 0.12 3.83
N HIS A 278 -7.05 0.81 4.42
CA HIS A 278 -6.98 2.27 4.39
C HIS A 278 -6.85 2.83 2.97
N VAL A 279 -6.01 2.25 2.11
CA VAL A 279 -5.88 2.69 0.70
C VAL A 279 -7.20 2.48 -0.06
N ILE A 280 -7.82 1.31 0.09
CA ILE A 280 -9.08 0.96 -0.59
C ILE A 280 -10.22 1.90 -0.18
N ALA A 281 -10.37 2.18 1.12
CA ALA A 281 -11.41 3.08 1.62
C ALA A 281 -11.23 4.52 1.13
N ARG A 282 -9.98 4.96 0.94
CA ARG A 282 -9.63 6.31 0.44
C ARG A 282 -9.87 6.49 -1.05
N LEU A 283 -9.70 5.43 -1.84
CA LEU A 283 -9.77 5.47 -3.31
C LEU A 283 -10.95 4.64 -3.85
N PRO A 284 -12.16 5.22 -3.99
CA PRO A 284 -13.37 4.47 -4.35
C PRO A 284 -13.34 3.82 -5.74
N GLN A 285 -12.59 4.39 -6.69
CA GLN A 285 -12.53 3.90 -8.07
C GLN A 285 -11.53 2.75 -8.28
N LEU A 286 -10.75 2.40 -7.24
CA LEU A 286 -9.63 1.48 -7.35
C LEU A 286 -10.09 0.03 -7.52
N THR A 287 -9.99 -0.57 -8.71
CA THR A 287 -10.38 -1.97 -8.95
C THR A 287 -9.25 -2.96 -8.68
N THR A 288 -7.99 -2.52 -8.76
CA THR A 288 -6.80 -3.35 -8.59
C THR A 288 -5.77 -2.62 -7.74
N TYR A 289 -5.34 -3.26 -6.65
CA TYR A 289 -4.30 -2.73 -5.76
C TYR A 289 -3.21 -3.77 -5.55
N ASN A 290 -1.95 -3.43 -5.81
CA ASN A 290 -0.79 -4.32 -5.67
C ASN A 290 -0.97 -5.69 -6.35
N ARG A 291 -1.47 -5.68 -7.59
CA ARG A 291 -1.76 -6.86 -8.44
C ARG A 291 -2.91 -7.76 -7.97
N SER A 292 -3.60 -7.43 -6.88
CA SER A 292 -4.84 -8.11 -6.49
C SER A 292 -6.06 -7.25 -6.78
N ALA A 293 -7.11 -7.90 -7.29
CA ALA A 293 -8.42 -7.29 -7.47
C ALA A 293 -8.99 -6.85 -6.12
N VAL A 294 -9.76 -5.78 -6.12
CA VAL A 294 -10.53 -5.30 -4.97
C VAL A 294 -11.99 -5.62 -5.21
N ASP A 295 -12.51 -6.60 -4.48
CA ASP A 295 -13.92 -6.97 -4.57
C ASP A 295 -14.82 -6.03 -3.73
N SER A 296 -16.14 -6.15 -3.90
CA SER A 296 -17.10 -5.30 -3.23
C SER A 296 -17.20 -5.55 -1.73
N GLU A 297 -16.98 -6.78 -1.28
CA GLU A 297 -17.08 -7.16 0.14
C GLU A 297 -15.86 -6.67 0.92
N GLU A 298 -14.66 -6.82 0.34
CA GLU A 298 -13.41 -6.22 0.83
C GLU A 298 -13.56 -4.70 0.93
N ARG A 299 -14.08 -4.05 -0.11
CA ARG A 299 -14.29 -2.60 -0.10
C ARG A 299 -15.25 -2.17 0.99
N GLU A 300 -16.41 -2.80 1.09
CA GLU A 300 -17.39 -2.47 2.12
C GLU A 300 -16.79 -2.64 3.52
N THR A 301 -16.05 -3.73 3.75
CA THR A 301 -15.35 -3.98 5.02
C THR A 301 -14.34 -2.86 5.30
N ALA A 302 -13.48 -2.54 4.34
CA ALA A 302 -12.48 -1.48 4.45
C ALA A 302 -13.11 -0.10 4.74
N GLU A 303 -14.20 0.25 4.04
CA GLU A 303 -14.91 1.51 4.25
C GLU A 303 -15.56 1.59 5.65
N ARG A 304 -16.14 0.49 6.13
CA ARG A 304 -16.75 0.41 7.46
C ARG A 304 -15.69 0.52 8.56
N ASP A 305 -14.55 -0.15 8.39
CA ASP A 305 -13.42 -0.07 9.33
C ASP A 305 -12.80 1.33 9.34
N PHE A 306 -12.71 1.98 8.18
CA PHE A 306 -12.31 3.38 8.08
C PHE A 306 -13.22 4.31 8.87
N VAL A 307 -14.55 4.15 8.76
CA VAL A 307 -15.53 4.93 9.54
C VAL A 307 -15.39 4.65 11.04
N ARG A 308 -15.23 3.38 11.45
CA ARG A 308 -15.01 3.03 12.87
C ARG A 308 -13.75 3.65 13.44
N TYR A 309 -12.65 3.62 12.68
CA TYR A 309 -11.37 4.16 13.11
C TYR A 309 -11.44 5.69 13.26
N TYR A 310 -11.80 6.41 12.19
CA TYR A 310 -11.82 7.87 12.20
C TYR A 310 -13.01 8.46 12.97
N GLY A 311 -14.05 7.66 13.26
CA GLY A 311 -15.16 8.08 14.12
C GLY A 311 -14.77 8.36 15.58
N GLN A 312 -13.63 7.79 16.00
CA GLN A 312 -13.02 8.01 17.32
C GLN A 312 -12.02 9.18 17.32
N VAL A 313 -11.60 9.65 16.15
CA VAL A 313 -10.65 10.75 15.97
C VAL A 313 -11.38 12.10 16.04
N GLU A 314 -10.70 13.16 16.49
CA GLU A 314 -11.27 14.51 16.55
C GLU A 314 -11.70 15.00 15.15
N PRO A 315 -12.85 15.69 15.01
CA PRO A 315 -13.43 16.03 13.70
C PRO A 315 -12.50 16.74 12.71
N HIS A 316 -11.60 17.60 13.19
CA HIS A 316 -10.69 18.39 12.36
C HIS A 316 -9.48 17.60 11.84
N LEU A 317 -9.19 16.44 12.43
CA LEU A 317 -8.13 15.51 11.99
C LEU A 317 -8.68 14.41 11.08
N ARG A 318 -9.99 14.39 10.83
CA ARG A 318 -10.61 13.38 9.98
C ARG A 318 -10.36 13.70 8.51
N PRO A 319 -9.93 12.71 7.70
CA PRO A 319 -9.88 12.88 6.25
C PRO A 319 -11.25 13.24 5.69
N ASN A 320 -11.31 14.03 4.62
CA ASN A 320 -12.58 14.41 3.97
C ASN A 320 -13.44 13.19 3.60
N ARG A 321 -12.77 12.10 3.18
CA ARG A 321 -13.38 10.82 2.85
C ARG A 321 -14.22 10.23 3.99
N TYR A 322 -13.87 10.48 5.26
CA TYR A 322 -14.65 10.01 6.41
C TYR A 322 -16.11 10.49 6.32
N TRP A 323 -16.33 11.77 6.02
CA TRP A 323 -17.67 12.35 6.01
C TRP A 323 -18.54 11.81 4.88
N GLU A 324 -17.93 11.43 3.76
CA GLU A 324 -18.61 10.73 2.67
C GLU A 324 -19.04 9.33 3.09
N LEU A 325 -18.12 8.57 3.69
CA LEU A 325 -18.39 7.21 4.13
C LEU A 325 -19.38 7.16 5.31
N GLU A 326 -19.35 8.12 6.23
CA GLU A 326 -20.33 8.23 7.31
C GLU A 326 -21.75 8.47 6.77
N ARG A 327 -21.90 9.27 5.69
CA ARG A 327 -23.20 9.45 5.02
C ARG A 327 -23.68 8.18 4.32
N GLN A 328 -22.76 7.34 3.85
CA GLN A 328 -23.08 6.11 3.12
C GLN A 328 -23.38 4.93 4.06
N HIS A 329 -22.54 4.72 5.07
CA HIS A 329 -22.57 3.55 5.96
C HIS A 329 -23.22 3.82 7.32
N GLY A 330 -23.48 5.09 7.63
CA GLY A 330 -23.91 5.54 8.96
C GLY A 330 -22.74 5.58 9.95
N ARG A 331 -23.04 6.04 11.17
CA ARG A 331 -22.05 6.06 12.26
C ARG A 331 -21.92 4.67 12.86
N LEU A 332 -20.71 4.11 12.81
CA LEU A 332 -20.40 2.79 13.37
C LEU A 332 -19.67 2.93 14.70
N GLU A 333 -20.12 2.18 15.70
CA GLU A 333 -19.44 2.10 16.99
C GLU A 333 -18.13 1.29 16.89
N PRO A 334 -17.13 1.59 17.73
CA PRO A 334 -15.92 0.80 17.82
C PRO A 334 -16.24 -0.66 18.16
N LEU A 335 -15.51 -1.60 17.57
CA LEU A 335 -15.66 -3.01 17.91
C LEU A 335 -15.25 -3.22 19.38
N ALA A 336 -16.11 -3.87 20.17
CA ALA A 336 -15.75 -4.29 21.51
C ALA A 336 -14.57 -5.27 21.43
N ASN A 337 -13.53 -5.03 22.23
CA ASN A 337 -12.41 -5.96 22.34
C ASN A 337 -12.87 -7.20 23.13
N ILE A 338 -13.39 -8.20 22.41
CA ILE A 338 -13.84 -9.46 23.00
C ILE A 338 -12.72 -10.49 22.77
N ASP A 339 -12.00 -10.84 23.82
CA ASP A 339 -11.06 -11.95 23.79
C ASP A 339 -11.82 -13.27 23.69
N LEU A 340 -11.87 -13.83 22.47
CA LEU A 340 -12.49 -15.12 22.16
C LEU A 340 -11.52 -16.29 22.36
N THR A 341 -10.31 -16.06 22.90
CA THR A 341 -9.36 -17.13 23.18
C THR A 341 -10.01 -18.14 24.14
N PRO A 342 -10.11 -19.44 23.76
CA PRO A 342 -10.70 -20.45 24.63
C PRO A 342 -10.00 -20.44 26.00
N LYS A 343 -10.75 -20.26 27.08
CA LYS A 343 -10.21 -20.19 28.45
C LYS A 343 -9.44 -21.47 28.78
N ARG A 344 -8.11 -21.42 28.67
CA ARG A 344 -7.23 -22.57 28.91
C ARG A 344 -7.01 -22.84 30.39
N PHE A 345 -7.13 -21.80 31.21
CA PHE A 345 -6.98 -21.84 32.65
C PHE A 345 -8.21 -21.23 33.32
N ILE A 346 -8.66 -21.86 34.40
CA ILE A 346 -9.77 -21.39 35.23
C ILE A 346 -9.39 -21.52 36.70
N ARG A 347 -9.90 -20.62 37.57
CA ARG A 347 -9.66 -20.72 39.02
C ARG A 347 -10.80 -21.49 39.65
N VAL A 348 -10.51 -22.67 40.20
CA VAL A 348 -11.49 -23.56 40.82
C VAL A 348 -11.20 -23.71 42.30
N ARG A 349 -12.21 -24.10 43.06
CA ARG A 349 -12.07 -24.48 44.46
C ARG A 349 -11.85 -25.99 44.53
N VAL A 350 -10.88 -26.42 45.30
CA VAL A 350 -10.58 -27.84 45.50
C VAL A 350 -10.70 -28.13 46.99
N ALA A 351 -11.50 -29.14 47.35
CA ALA A 351 -11.73 -29.53 48.73
C ALA A 351 -11.31 -30.97 49.02
N LEU A 352 -10.81 -31.21 50.23
CA LEU A 352 -10.51 -32.53 50.77
C LEU A 352 -10.69 -32.50 52.29
N ASP A 353 -11.47 -33.44 52.83
CA ASP A 353 -11.71 -33.60 54.28
C ASP A 353 -12.08 -32.27 54.99
N GLY A 354 -12.90 -31.43 54.33
CA GLY A 354 -13.33 -30.13 54.82
C GLY A 354 -12.31 -28.99 54.71
N ARG A 355 -11.12 -29.24 54.16
CA ARG A 355 -10.13 -28.20 53.81
C ARG A 355 -10.30 -27.79 52.36
N GLU A 356 -10.24 -26.50 52.09
CA GLU A 356 -10.48 -25.95 50.76
C GLU A 356 -9.34 -25.03 50.32
N THR A 357 -8.95 -25.13 49.06
CA THR A 357 -7.92 -24.29 48.44
C THR A 357 -8.36 -23.83 47.05
N VAL A 358 -7.89 -22.67 46.60
CA VAL A 358 -8.15 -22.18 45.24
C VAL A 358 -6.99 -22.58 44.35
N HIS A 359 -7.28 -23.19 43.21
CA HIS A 359 -6.29 -23.68 42.26
C HIS A 359 -6.56 -23.19 40.84
N GLU A 360 -5.51 -22.84 40.11
CA GLU A 360 -5.59 -22.53 38.69
C GLU A 360 -5.49 -23.82 37.86
N LEU A 361 -6.64 -24.31 37.41
CA LEU A 361 -6.78 -25.57 36.68
C LEU A 361 -6.69 -25.33 35.18
N ASN A 362 -5.85 -26.12 34.50
CA ASN A 362 -5.83 -26.19 33.04
C ASN A 362 -6.95 -27.14 32.55
N VAL A 363 -7.92 -26.61 31.80
CA VAL A 363 -9.10 -27.38 31.36
C VAL A 363 -8.80 -28.45 30.30
N ASN A 364 -7.61 -28.42 29.69
CA ASN A 364 -7.16 -29.44 28.73
C ASN A 364 -6.58 -30.70 29.40
N LEU A 365 -6.44 -30.71 30.73
CA LEU A 365 -5.99 -31.89 31.46
C LEU A 365 -7.03 -33.00 31.43
N LYS A 366 -6.56 -34.24 31.50
CA LYS A 366 -7.41 -35.41 31.76
C LYS A 366 -7.79 -35.45 33.25
N VAL A 367 -8.93 -36.04 33.57
CA VAL A 367 -9.38 -36.23 34.97
C VAL A 367 -8.30 -36.88 35.84
N SER A 368 -7.55 -37.86 35.32
CA SER A 368 -6.41 -38.49 36.03
C SER A 368 -5.26 -37.53 36.35
N GLN A 369 -5.01 -36.54 35.49
CA GLN A 369 -3.95 -35.55 35.68
C GLN A 369 -4.41 -34.49 36.69
N ALA A 370 -5.63 -33.96 36.51
CA ALA A 370 -6.23 -33.01 37.44
C ALA A 370 -6.33 -33.59 38.86
N LYS A 371 -6.80 -34.84 38.99
CA LYS A 371 -6.89 -35.54 40.28
C LYS A 371 -5.53 -35.70 40.97
N ARG A 372 -4.46 -35.95 40.22
CA ARG A 372 -3.10 -36.03 40.78
C ARG A 372 -2.61 -34.66 41.25
N GLN A 373 -2.87 -33.60 40.49
CA GLN A 373 -2.55 -32.22 40.89
C GLN A 373 -3.30 -31.83 42.15
N PHE A 374 -4.60 -32.12 42.23
CA PHE A 374 -5.42 -31.84 43.41
C PHE A 374 -4.92 -32.54 44.67
N LEU A 375 -4.45 -33.79 44.56
CA LEU A 375 -3.86 -34.51 45.70
C LEU A 375 -2.56 -33.85 46.19
N GLN A 376 -1.73 -33.33 45.27
CA GLN A 376 -0.50 -32.61 45.62
C GLN A 376 -0.78 -31.31 46.38
N LEU A 377 -1.92 -30.65 46.13
CA LEU A 377 -2.31 -29.42 46.86
C LEU A 377 -2.55 -29.67 48.35
N PHE A 378 -2.80 -30.92 48.75
CA PHE A 378 -3.02 -31.32 50.14
C PHE A 378 -1.89 -32.21 50.68
N ASP A 379 -0.69 -32.14 50.09
CA ASP A 379 0.49 -32.93 50.48
C ASP A 379 0.28 -34.45 50.44
N ILE A 380 -0.62 -34.94 49.57
CA ILE A 380 -0.88 -36.37 49.39
C ILE A 380 -0.15 -36.88 48.16
N ASP A 381 0.55 -38.00 48.32
CA ASP A 381 1.24 -38.69 47.21
C ASP A 381 0.24 -39.02 46.07
N PRO A 382 0.47 -38.52 44.84
CA PRO A 382 -0.34 -38.82 43.65
C PRO A 382 -0.55 -40.31 43.38
N SER A 383 0.38 -41.16 43.82
CA SER A 383 0.31 -42.61 43.71
C SER A 383 -0.89 -43.20 44.48
N SER A 384 -1.38 -42.48 45.49
CA SER A 384 -2.58 -42.81 46.27
C SER A 384 -3.90 -42.45 45.58
N SER A 385 -3.88 -41.94 44.34
CA SER A 385 -5.09 -41.48 43.62
C SER A 385 -6.20 -42.52 43.43
N ARG A 386 -5.90 -43.82 43.55
CA ARG A 386 -6.89 -44.91 43.54
C ARG A 386 -7.73 -44.99 44.81
N ARG A 387 -7.22 -44.44 45.92
CA ARG A 387 -7.90 -44.40 47.23
C ARG A 387 -8.82 -43.20 47.41
N TYR A 388 -8.92 -42.33 46.41
CA TYR A 388 -9.77 -41.15 46.43
C TYR A 388 -10.76 -41.21 45.27
N LYS A 389 -11.92 -40.60 45.40
CA LYS A 389 -12.86 -40.28 44.33
C LYS A 389 -12.86 -38.77 44.12
N LEU A 390 -13.12 -38.32 42.89
CA LEU A 390 -13.18 -36.91 42.55
C LEU A 390 -14.60 -36.58 42.11
N PHE A 391 -15.21 -35.63 42.79
CA PHE A 391 -16.55 -35.13 42.51
C PHE A 391 -16.46 -33.69 42.01
N TYR A 392 -17.29 -33.35 41.05
CA TYR A 392 -17.43 -32.02 40.50
C TYR A 392 -18.80 -31.44 40.89
N PHE A 393 -18.76 -30.21 41.37
CA PHE A 393 -19.91 -29.43 41.83
C PHE A 393 -20.01 -28.18 40.99
N ASP A 394 -20.95 -28.21 40.05
CA ASP A 394 -21.36 -27.07 39.25
C ASP A 394 -22.16 -26.08 40.11
N GLN A 395 -21.83 -24.79 40.06
CA GLN A 395 -22.49 -23.76 40.88
C GLN A 395 -24.01 -23.65 40.69
N VAL A 396 -24.54 -24.06 39.54
CA VAL A 396 -25.96 -23.95 39.17
C VAL A 396 -26.63 -25.33 39.16
N MET A 397 -26.00 -26.33 38.56
CA MET A 397 -26.61 -27.65 38.33
C MET A 397 -26.58 -28.58 39.54
N THR A 398 -25.69 -28.37 40.51
CA THR A 398 -25.59 -29.22 41.71
C THR A 398 -26.90 -29.24 42.51
N GLN A 399 -27.66 -28.13 42.53
CA GLN A 399 -28.94 -28.08 43.25
C GLN A 399 -30.05 -28.92 42.61
N ILE A 400 -29.89 -29.27 41.33
CA ILE A 400 -30.90 -29.98 40.55
C ILE A 400 -30.54 -31.47 40.40
N GLN A 401 -29.26 -31.78 40.13
CA GLN A 401 -28.82 -33.12 39.76
C GLN A 401 -27.85 -33.76 40.77
N GLY A 402 -27.38 -32.99 41.76
CA GLY A 402 -26.34 -33.41 42.70
C GLY A 402 -24.93 -33.42 42.08
N PRO A 403 -23.89 -33.76 42.86
CA PRO A 403 -22.51 -33.75 42.39
C PRO A 403 -22.22 -34.88 41.40
N GLU A 404 -21.43 -34.57 40.36
CA GLU A 404 -21.02 -35.56 39.35
C GLU A 404 -19.70 -36.23 39.74
N GLU A 405 -19.69 -37.57 39.87
CA GLU A 405 -18.46 -38.33 40.06
C GLU A 405 -17.68 -38.41 38.73
N LEU A 406 -16.45 -37.88 38.70
CA LEU A 406 -15.56 -37.93 37.53
C LEU A 406 -14.91 -39.32 37.40
N ARG A 407 -15.70 -40.31 36.97
CA ARG A 407 -15.34 -41.74 36.94
C ARG A 407 -14.35 -42.10 35.83
N PHE A 408 -14.29 -41.34 34.74
CA PHE A 408 -13.51 -41.65 33.55
C PHE A 408 -12.15 -40.93 33.54
N PRO A 409 -11.03 -41.59 33.89
CA PRO A 409 -9.74 -40.92 34.13
C PRO A 409 -9.10 -40.36 32.85
N THR A 410 -9.53 -40.83 31.68
CA THR A 410 -9.05 -40.44 30.36
C THR A 410 -9.84 -39.28 29.73
N ARG A 411 -11.04 -38.97 30.26
CA ARG A 411 -11.88 -37.87 29.79
C ARG A 411 -11.24 -36.52 30.15
N ALA A 412 -11.35 -35.55 29.25
CA ALA A 412 -10.79 -34.22 29.46
C ALA A 412 -11.71 -33.35 30.33
N ILE A 413 -11.12 -32.48 31.13
CA ILE A 413 -11.83 -31.62 32.09
C ILE A 413 -12.79 -30.64 31.38
N HIS A 414 -12.41 -30.06 30.24
CA HIS A 414 -13.28 -29.14 29.48
C HIS A 414 -14.61 -29.76 29.04
N SER A 415 -14.72 -31.10 28.96
CA SER A 415 -15.97 -31.78 28.58
C SER A 415 -17.05 -31.77 29.68
N TYR A 416 -16.70 -31.27 30.87
CA TYR A 416 -17.63 -31.01 31.97
C TYR A 416 -17.96 -29.52 32.11
N GLN A 417 -17.48 -28.68 31.17
CA GLN A 417 -17.72 -27.23 31.11
C GLN A 417 -17.49 -26.48 32.44
N PRO A 418 -16.36 -26.71 33.15
CA PRO A 418 -16.13 -26.04 34.43
C PRO A 418 -15.90 -24.53 34.25
N GLU A 419 -16.48 -23.76 35.14
CA GLU A 419 -16.37 -22.32 35.24
C GLU A 419 -15.48 -21.90 36.43
N THR A 420 -15.12 -20.62 36.45
CA THR A 420 -14.35 -20.07 37.57
C THR A 420 -15.21 -20.00 38.82
N GLY A 421 -14.71 -20.55 39.92
CA GLY A 421 -15.41 -20.64 41.21
C GLY A 421 -16.05 -22.00 41.50
N ASP A 422 -16.11 -22.91 40.52
CA ASP A 422 -16.67 -24.25 40.73
C ASP A 422 -15.83 -25.11 41.67
N LEU A 423 -16.47 -26.10 42.29
CA LEU A 423 -15.87 -26.91 43.34
C LEU A 423 -15.56 -28.34 42.86
N PHE A 424 -14.34 -28.78 43.14
CA PHE A 424 -13.87 -30.15 42.96
C PHE A 424 -13.55 -30.76 44.33
N GLU A 425 -14.26 -31.81 44.73
CA GLU A 425 -14.07 -32.46 46.02
C GLU A 425 -13.41 -33.83 45.87
N LEU A 426 -12.32 -34.05 46.63
CA LEU A 426 -11.67 -35.33 46.80
C LEU A 426 -12.26 -36.04 48.02
N ILE A 427 -12.80 -37.26 47.84
CA ILE A 427 -13.37 -38.07 48.92
C ILE A 427 -12.59 -39.37 49.04
N ARG A 428 -12.07 -39.67 50.24
CA ARG A 428 -11.33 -40.92 50.49
C ARG A 428 -12.26 -42.13 50.50
N ILE A 429 -11.87 -43.20 49.81
CA ILE A 429 -12.57 -44.49 49.83
C ILE A 429 -12.22 -45.22 51.14
N PRO A 430 -13.20 -45.60 51.98
CA PRO A 430 -12.94 -46.37 53.19
C PRO A 430 -12.40 -47.77 52.86
N GLU A 431 -11.34 -48.19 53.55
CA GLU A 431 -10.74 -49.53 53.39
C GLU A 431 -11.69 -50.59 53.98
N ARG A 432 -12.25 -51.46 53.13
CA ARG A 432 -13.02 -52.63 53.59
C ARG A 432 -12.06 -53.59 54.30
N HIS A 433 -12.20 -53.71 55.62
CA HIS A 433 -11.53 -54.75 56.38
C HIS A 433 -12.02 -56.13 55.90
N GLN A 434 -11.08 -56.98 55.48
CA GLN A 434 -11.31 -58.40 55.28
C GLN A 434 -11.65 -59.01 56.65
N LEU A 435 -12.90 -59.40 56.87
CA LEU A 435 -13.27 -60.31 57.95
C LEU A 435 -12.74 -61.71 57.61
N HIS A 436 -11.73 -62.14 58.36
CA HIS A 436 -11.31 -63.54 58.45
C HIS A 436 -12.53 -64.46 58.71
N ARG A 437 -12.75 -65.46 57.84
CA ARG A 437 -13.40 -66.71 58.23
C ARG A 437 -12.31 -67.76 58.43
N SER A 438 -12.05 -68.09 59.69
CA SER A 438 -11.34 -69.30 60.13
C SER A 438 -12.01 -69.76 61.42
N GLY A 439 -12.59 -70.96 61.39
CA GLY A 439 -13.39 -71.56 62.45
C GLY A 439 -14.53 -72.38 61.86
#